data_AF-A0AA85B5C6-F1
#
_entry.id   AF-A0AA85B5C6-F1
#
_cell.length_a   1.000
_cell.length_b   1.000
_cell.length_c   1.000
_cell.angle_alpha   90.00
_cell.angle_beta   90.00
_cell.angle_gamma   90.00
#
_symmetry.space_group_name_H-M   'P 1'
#
loop_
_entity.id
_entity.type
_entity.pdbx_description
1 polymer ?
#
loop_
_entity_poly.entity_id
_entity_poly.type
_entity_poly.pdbx_seq_one_letter_code
_entity_poly.pdbx_strand_id
1 'polypeptide(L)'
;MGSIMTSEKRIGTHNGCFHCDEVLAVVLLKYLPEYKNATIVRSRDPDILSACDVVVDVGGVYDPETLRFDHHQKDFSLTWSQYFGVKMWDVKLSSAGLVYVHFGKRVLSLLTGLEIGHEVLEKIYMKIYESFILEIDGQDNGIPQSKTPLKYNIGTSLYCRVRRLNPWWNNESEESETAFQRAINLVSREFLDTVDYFTNCWWPARNIVAKAMNVRGDVDSSRTIIVLDRSCPWKSHLFDLEREERMETVVYPEPLHQTSYRPIPKFPPQILFVILPSDGNWVVQAVPKDKFGIRLPFPSDWRSLQDDQLCAMTGISGCIFVHNCGHLGSNKTRDGAIEMARFVVNESKLQQENVIQTALTPPKFSRGRGRKSFVNNRNKKC
;
A
#
# COMPACT_ATOMS: atom_id res chain seq x y z
N MET A 1 -4.38 53.14 -1.90
CA MET A 1 -4.37 51.72 -2.30
C MET A 1 -5.64 51.09 -1.76
N GLY A 2 -6.67 50.95 -2.60
CA GLY A 2 -7.96 50.40 -2.19
C GLY A 2 -7.82 48.92 -1.92
N SER A 3 -8.11 48.49 -0.70
CA SER A 3 -8.28 47.08 -0.36
C SER A 3 -9.45 46.55 -1.16
N ILE A 4 -9.19 45.66 -2.13
CA ILE A 4 -10.23 44.87 -2.76
C ILE A 4 -10.75 43.95 -1.65
N MET A 5 -11.90 44.28 -1.08
CA MET A 5 -12.64 43.33 -0.24
C MET A 5 -13.08 42.18 -1.14
N THR A 6 -12.26 41.14 -1.24
CA THR A 6 -12.70 39.86 -1.79
C THR A 6 -13.80 39.36 -0.87
N SER A 7 -15.01 39.17 -1.39
CA SER A 7 -16.11 38.56 -0.62
C SER A 7 -15.63 37.25 0.00
N GLU A 8 -15.94 37.04 1.28
CA GLU A 8 -15.58 35.81 1.97
C GLU A 8 -16.17 34.61 1.21
N LYS A 9 -15.30 33.67 0.81
CA LYS A 9 -15.70 32.47 0.10
C LYS A 9 -16.58 31.58 0.98
N ARG A 10 -17.49 30.82 0.38
CA ARG A 10 -18.40 29.92 1.09
C ARG A 10 -18.28 28.49 0.57
N ILE A 11 -18.09 27.55 1.50
CA ILE A 11 -18.09 26.11 1.22
C ILE A 11 -19.42 25.53 1.71
N GLY A 12 -20.27 25.08 0.79
CA GLY A 12 -21.55 24.44 1.08
C GLY A 12 -21.40 22.94 1.34
N THR A 13 -22.08 22.42 2.36
CA THR A 13 -22.22 20.97 2.60
C THR A 13 -23.54 20.68 3.33
N HIS A 14 -23.89 19.43 3.60
CA HIS A 14 -25.15 19.10 4.24
C HIS A 14 -25.17 19.38 5.76
N ASN A 15 -26.37 19.57 6.31
CA ASN A 15 -26.60 19.80 7.74
C ASN A 15 -27.04 18.56 8.54
N GLY A 16 -26.86 17.35 7.99
CA GLY A 16 -27.15 16.09 8.69
C GLY A 16 -26.01 15.62 9.59
N CYS A 17 -26.12 14.36 10.03
CA CYS A 17 -24.98 13.62 10.58
C CYS A 17 -23.83 13.68 9.58
N PHE A 18 -22.68 14.13 10.03
CA PHE A 18 -21.53 14.28 9.17
C PHE A 18 -20.72 12.98 9.04
N HIS A 19 -20.18 12.76 7.86
CA HIS A 19 -19.31 11.67 7.48
C HIS A 19 -17.85 12.16 7.45
N CYS A 20 -16.95 11.29 6.99
CA CYS A 20 -15.53 11.63 6.94
C CYS A 20 -15.15 12.27 5.61
N ASP A 21 -15.92 12.02 4.55
CA ASP A 21 -15.59 12.45 3.21
C ASP A 21 -15.88 13.94 3.02
N GLU A 22 -17.02 14.46 3.47
CA GLU A 22 -17.31 15.89 3.37
C GLU A 22 -16.46 16.71 4.34
N VAL A 23 -16.14 16.17 5.52
CA VAL A 23 -15.17 16.78 6.44
C VAL A 23 -13.80 16.88 5.79
N LEU A 24 -13.32 15.82 5.12
CA LEU A 24 -12.05 15.84 4.41
C LEU A 24 -12.08 16.77 3.18
N ALA A 25 -13.18 16.79 2.41
CA ALA A 25 -13.37 17.69 1.29
C ALA A 25 -13.23 19.16 1.73
N VAL A 26 -13.87 19.53 2.85
CA VAL A 26 -13.72 20.85 3.47
C VAL A 26 -12.28 21.13 3.90
N VAL A 27 -11.61 20.17 4.54
CA VAL A 27 -10.20 20.30 4.96
C VAL A 27 -9.28 20.56 3.77
N LEU A 28 -9.41 19.78 2.69
CA LEU A 28 -8.62 19.94 1.47
C LEU A 28 -8.82 21.33 0.86
N LEU A 29 -10.07 21.78 0.72
CA LEU A 29 -10.40 23.10 0.20
C LEU A 29 -9.78 24.20 1.09
N LYS A 30 -9.87 24.09 2.42
CA LYS A 30 -9.30 25.08 3.36
C LYS A 30 -7.77 25.19 3.32
N TYR A 31 -7.05 24.26 2.69
CA TYR A 31 -5.61 24.44 2.42
C TYR A 31 -5.32 25.28 1.18
N LEU A 32 -6.32 25.55 0.34
CA LEU A 32 -6.19 26.47 -0.79
C LEU A 32 -6.32 27.93 -0.31
N PRO A 33 -5.47 28.87 -0.78
CA PRO A 33 -5.47 30.25 -0.32
C PRO A 33 -6.83 30.96 -0.41
N GLU A 34 -7.59 30.71 -1.47
CA GLU A 34 -8.90 31.30 -1.70
C GLU A 34 -9.98 30.81 -0.73
N TYR A 35 -9.85 29.59 -0.18
CA TYR A 35 -10.84 28.99 0.73
C TYR A 35 -10.35 28.89 2.17
N LYS A 36 -9.12 29.30 2.46
CA LYS A 36 -8.49 29.25 3.79
C LYS A 36 -9.40 29.83 4.88
N ASN A 37 -9.96 31.00 4.61
CA ASN A 37 -10.87 31.70 5.51
C ASN A 37 -12.34 31.56 5.09
N ALA A 38 -12.69 30.59 4.24
CA ALA A 38 -14.06 30.44 3.78
C ALA A 38 -15.01 30.07 4.94
N THR A 39 -16.20 30.67 4.95
CA THR A 39 -17.29 30.25 5.82
C THR A 39 -17.80 28.89 5.37
N ILE A 40 -18.06 27.98 6.31
CA ILE A 40 -18.73 26.71 6.03
C ILE A 40 -20.24 26.93 6.17
N VAL A 41 -21.00 26.58 5.15
CA VAL A 41 -22.46 26.69 5.11
C VAL A 41 -23.04 25.29 5.08
N ARG A 42 -23.66 24.87 6.19
CA ARG A 42 -24.30 23.56 6.30
C ARG A 42 -25.79 23.68 6.03
N SER A 43 -26.26 23.19 4.88
CA SER A 43 -27.66 23.23 4.46
C SER A 43 -27.98 22.16 3.41
N ARG A 44 -29.27 21.86 3.22
CA ARG A 44 -29.78 21.12 2.06
C ARG A 44 -30.68 21.98 1.16
N ASP A 45 -30.87 23.25 1.53
CA ASP A 45 -31.66 24.20 0.76
C ASP A 45 -30.93 24.57 -0.55
N PRO A 46 -31.49 24.27 -1.72
CA PRO A 46 -30.88 24.58 -3.01
C PRO A 46 -30.54 26.07 -3.19
N ASP A 47 -31.36 26.98 -2.66
CA ASP A 47 -31.14 28.41 -2.81
C ASP A 47 -29.92 28.85 -1.99
N ILE A 48 -29.76 28.32 -0.77
CA ILE A 48 -28.58 28.56 0.07
C ILE A 48 -27.32 27.97 -0.58
N LEU A 49 -27.41 26.74 -1.12
CA LEU A 49 -26.29 26.06 -1.75
C LEU A 49 -25.88 26.72 -3.07
N SER A 50 -26.82 27.27 -3.83
CA SER A 50 -26.55 27.99 -5.08
C SER A 50 -25.67 29.23 -4.85
N ALA A 51 -25.78 29.86 -3.68
CA ALA A 51 -24.99 31.01 -3.27
C ALA A 51 -23.59 30.65 -2.73
N CYS A 52 -23.24 29.36 -2.64
CA CYS A 52 -21.91 28.92 -2.21
C CYS A 52 -20.94 28.83 -3.40
N ASP A 53 -19.68 29.21 -3.17
CA ASP A 53 -18.64 29.18 -4.20
C ASP A 53 -18.24 27.76 -4.59
N VAL A 54 -18.28 26.84 -3.64
CA VAL A 54 -18.02 25.41 -3.84
C VAL A 54 -19.00 24.63 -2.96
N VAL A 55 -19.51 23.50 -3.46
CA VAL A 55 -20.43 22.62 -2.73
C VAL A 55 -19.90 21.19 -2.75
N VAL A 56 -19.89 20.56 -1.58
CA VAL A 56 -19.35 19.22 -1.36
C VAL A 56 -20.41 18.35 -0.68
N ASP A 57 -20.56 17.11 -1.16
CA ASP A 57 -21.40 16.07 -0.54
C ASP A 57 -22.90 16.40 -0.42
N VAL A 58 -23.38 17.34 -1.23
CA VAL A 58 -24.79 17.73 -1.26
C VAL A 58 -25.13 18.41 -2.59
N GLY A 59 -26.40 18.36 -2.96
CA GLY A 59 -26.96 19.08 -4.11
C GLY A 59 -27.24 18.21 -5.33
N GLY A 60 -26.83 16.94 -5.33
CA GLY A 60 -27.10 15.98 -6.39
C GLY A 60 -26.32 16.24 -7.68
N VAL A 61 -25.23 17.01 -7.64
CA VAL A 61 -24.48 17.43 -8.84
C VAL A 61 -22.97 17.22 -8.68
N TYR A 62 -22.37 16.51 -9.64
CA TYR A 62 -20.94 16.51 -9.89
C TYR A 62 -20.67 17.32 -11.15
N ASP A 63 -20.06 18.48 -10.96
CA ASP A 63 -19.64 19.37 -12.03
C ASP A 63 -18.40 20.15 -11.55
N PRO A 64 -17.19 19.79 -12.05
CA PRO A 64 -15.98 20.49 -11.66
C PRO A 64 -15.86 21.91 -12.24
N GLU A 65 -16.61 22.27 -13.28
CA GLU A 65 -16.60 23.63 -13.84
C GLU A 65 -17.35 24.60 -12.91
N THR A 66 -18.44 24.15 -12.31
CA THR A 66 -19.23 24.92 -11.33
C THR A 66 -18.90 24.58 -9.88
N LEU A 67 -17.83 23.80 -9.65
CA LEU A 67 -17.33 23.42 -8.32
C LEU A 67 -18.41 22.75 -7.46
N ARG A 68 -19.09 21.77 -8.02
CA ARG A 68 -20.06 20.89 -7.35
C ARG A 68 -19.49 19.49 -7.28
N PHE A 69 -19.24 19.01 -6.07
CA PHE A 69 -18.58 17.73 -5.81
C PHE A 69 -19.48 16.85 -4.96
N ASP A 70 -20.63 16.48 -5.52
CA ASP A 70 -21.53 15.50 -4.92
C ASP A 70 -21.53 14.19 -5.73
N HIS A 71 -21.59 13.06 -5.05
CA HIS A 71 -21.48 11.72 -5.64
C HIS A 71 -22.76 10.88 -5.50
N HIS A 72 -23.82 11.45 -4.91
CA HIS A 72 -25.08 10.76 -4.59
C HIS A 72 -26.01 10.46 -5.79
N GLN A 73 -25.61 10.80 -7.02
CA GLN A 73 -26.45 10.57 -8.20
C GLN A 73 -26.59 9.07 -8.49
N LYS A 74 -27.77 8.66 -8.93
CA LYS A 74 -28.09 7.25 -9.20
C LYS A 74 -27.13 6.60 -10.21
N ASP A 75 -26.66 7.38 -11.17
CA ASP A 75 -25.77 6.98 -12.26
C ASP A 75 -24.30 7.31 -11.99
N PHE A 76 -23.97 7.94 -10.86
CA PHE A 76 -22.60 8.23 -10.50
C PHE A 76 -21.79 6.93 -10.31
N SER A 77 -20.70 6.83 -11.05
CA SER A 77 -19.85 5.65 -11.08
C SER A 77 -18.37 5.96 -11.25
N LEU A 78 -17.98 7.25 -11.22
CA LEU A 78 -16.62 7.68 -11.48
C LEU A 78 -15.65 7.11 -10.44
N THR A 79 -14.64 6.39 -10.90
CA THR A 79 -13.52 5.87 -10.10
C THR A 79 -12.21 6.55 -10.46
N TRP A 80 -11.18 6.38 -9.64
CA TRP A 80 -9.81 6.81 -9.97
C TRP A 80 -9.34 6.25 -11.32
N SER A 81 -9.58 4.94 -11.53
CA SER A 81 -9.29 4.21 -12.76
C SER A 81 -9.85 4.93 -13.99
N GLN A 82 -11.12 5.34 -13.94
CA GLN A 82 -11.81 6.01 -15.03
C GLN A 82 -11.34 7.46 -15.22
N TYR A 83 -11.14 8.21 -14.14
CA TYR A 83 -10.72 9.62 -14.22
C TYR A 83 -9.34 9.77 -14.87
N PHE A 84 -8.37 8.92 -14.50
CA PHE A 84 -7.01 8.99 -15.03
C PHE A 84 -6.74 8.07 -16.23
N GLY A 85 -7.70 7.23 -16.63
CA GLY A 85 -7.50 6.25 -17.71
C GLY A 85 -6.44 5.19 -17.38
N VAL A 86 -6.33 4.80 -16.10
CA VAL A 86 -5.35 3.82 -15.60
C VAL A 86 -6.05 2.56 -15.12
N LYS A 87 -5.31 1.46 -14.92
CA LYS A 87 -5.87 0.21 -14.35
C LYS A 87 -5.57 0.11 -12.85
N MET A 88 -6.02 1.10 -12.07
CA MET A 88 -5.78 1.18 -10.62
C MET A 88 -7.03 1.64 -9.88
N TRP A 89 -7.24 1.06 -8.70
CA TRP A 89 -8.31 1.35 -7.73
C TRP A 89 -9.71 1.49 -8.34
N ASP A 90 -10.44 0.37 -8.34
CA ASP A 90 -11.83 0.29 -8.78
C ASP A 90 -12.78 0.54 -7.61
N VAL A 91 -12.72 1.76 -7.06
CA VAL A 91 -13.58 2.27 -5.98
C VAL A 91 -14.13 3.61 -6.44
N LYS A 92 -15.45 3.81 -6.26
CA LYS A 92 -16.11 5.08 -6.59
C LYS A 92 -15.52 6.20 -5.73
N LEU A 93 -15.32 7.37 -6.33
CA LEU A 93 -14.89 8.56 -5.59
C LEU A 93 -16.06 9.05 -4.71
N SER A 94 -15.79 9.36 -3.45
CA SER A 94 -16.70 10.18 -2.63
C SER A 94 -16.45 11.67 -2.88
N SER A 95 -17.13 12.54 -2.14
CA SER A 95 -16.88 13.98 -2.20
C SER A 95 -15.41 14.34 -1.94
N ALA A 96 -14.77 13.67 -0.96
CA ALA A 96 -13.33 13.80 -0.71
C ALA A 96 -12.48 13.38 -1.90
N GLY A 97 -12.77 12.22 -2.49
CA GLY A 97 -12.07 11.72 -3.68
C GLY A 97 -12.18 12.68 -4.85
N LEU A 98 -13.38 13.22 -5.10
CA LEU A 98 -13.64 14.21 -6.13
C LEU A 98 -12.82 15.50 -5.91
N VAL A 99 -12.85 16.08 -4.71
CA VAL A 99 -12.03 17.25 -4.39
C VAL A 99 -10.54 16.94 -4.52
N TYR A 100 -10.11 15.74 -4.12
CA TYR A 100 -8.71 15.34 -4.19
C TYR A 100 -8.21 15.15 -5.64
N VAL A 101 -9.01 14.59 -6.56
CA VAL A 101 -8.59 14.44 -7.96
C VAL A 101 -8.41 15.79 -8.66
N HIS A 102 -9.22 16.80 -8.32
CA HIS A 102 -9.14 18.13 -8.92
C HIS A 102 -8.14 19.07 -8.22
N PHE A 103 -8.03 19.02 -6.90
CA PHE A 103 -7.23 19.97 -6.12
C PHE A 103 -6.06 19.37 -5.36
N GLY A 104 -6.00 18.04 -5.20
CA GLY A 104 -5.03 17.37 -4.33
C GLY A 104 -3.58 17.73 -4.67
N LYS A 105 -3.19 17.77 -5.95
CA LYS A 105 -1.83 18.19 -6.35
C LYS A 105 -1.50 19.61 -5.89
N ARG A 106 -2.45 20.55 -5.99
CA ARG A 106 -2.25 21.93 -5.58
C ARG A 106 -2.18 22.06 -4.05
N VAL A 107 -3.04 21.34 -3.33
CA VAL A 107 -2.97 21.25 -1.86
C VAL A 107 -1.61 20.71 -1.42
N LEU A 108 -1.15 19.59 -1.99
CA LEU A 108 0.12 18.99 -1.64
C LEU A 108 1.31 19.87 -2.03
N SER A 109 1.25 20.56 -3.18
CA SER A 109 2.27 21.53 -3.58
C SER A 109 2.44 22.63 -2.53
N LEU A 110 1.33 23.20 -2.03
CA LEU A 110 1.34 24.22 -0.99
C LEU A 110 1.88 23.71 0.35
N LEU A 111 1.55 22.46 0.72
CA LEU A 111 1.98 21.87 1.99
C LEU A 111 3.45 21.43 1.99
N THR A 112 3.96 20.97 0.84
CA THR A 112 5.31 20.41 0.72
C THR A 112 6.34 21.39 0.16
N GLY A 113 5.88 22.46 -0.51
CA GLY A 113 6.73 23.38 -1.26
C GLY A 113 7.22 22.83 -2.60
N LEU A 114 6.79 21.62 -3.01
CA LEU A 114 7.14 21.03 -4.29
C LEU A 114 6.27 21.59 -5.42
N GLU A 115 6.86 21.82 -6.59
CA GLU A 115 6.12 22.30 -7.76
C GLU A 115 5.17 21.24 -8.34
N ILE A 116 4.04 21.69 -8.89
CA ILE A 116 3.13 20.81 -9.64
C ILE A 116 3.87 20.24 -10.85
N GLY A 117 3.85 18.91 -11.00
CA GLY A 117 4.59 18.18 -12.03
C GLY A 117 5.98 17.69 -11.60
N HIS A 118 6.44 18.06 -10.39
CA HIS A 118 7.67 17.49 -9.82
C HIS A 118 7.49 15.99 -9.55
N GLU A 119 8.45 15.16 -9.95
CA GLU A 119 8.34 13.69 -9.85
C GLU A 119 7.98 13.21 -8.43
N VAL A 120 8.60 13.82 -7.41
CA VAL A 120 8.35 13.48 -6.01
C VAL A 120 6.91 13.79 -5.61
N LEU A 121 6.36 14.91 -6.05
CA LEU A 121 4.98 15.31 -5.75
C LEU A 121 4.01 14.31 -6.39
N GLU A 122 4.27 13.87 -7.62
CA GLU A 122 3.45 12.85 -8.29
C GLU A 122 3.44 11.52 -7.52
N LYS A 123 4.60 11.10 -7.00
CA LYS A 123 4.69 9.88 -6.17
C LYS A 123 3.94 10.04 -4.86
N ILE A 124 4.10 11.17 -4.16
CA ILE A 124 3.39 11.46 -2.91
C ILE A 124 1.88 11.54 -3.15
N TYR A 125 1.45 12.17 -4.24
CA TYR A 125 0.04 12.28 -4.63
C TYR A 125 -0.63 10.92 -4.79
N MET A 126 0.04 9.98 -5.47
CA MET A 126 -0.45 8.59 -5.60
C MET A 126 -0.49 7.87 -4.24
N LYS A 127 0.55 8.02 -3.42
CA LYS A 127 0.61 7.33 -2.11
C LYS A 127 -0.42 7.85 -1.11
N ILE A 128 -0.70 9.15 -1.10
CA ILE A 128 -1.73 9.73 -0.25
C ILE A 128 -3.10 9.25 -0.67
N TYR A 129 -3.39 9.16 -1.98
CA TYR A 129 -4.65 8.58 -2.42
C TYR A 129 -4.78 7.12 -1.95
N GLU A 130 -3.76 6.29 -2.26
CA GLU A 130 -3.74 4.87 -1.91
C GLU A 130 -3.93 4.61 -0.41
N SER A 131 -3.27 5.41 0.42
CA SER A 131 -3.10 5.13 1.85
C SER A 131 -4.07 5.89 2.74
N PHE A 132 -4.81 6.87 2.21
CA PHE A 132 -5.66 7.77 3.00
C PHE A 132 -7.02 8.01 2.35
N ILE A 133 -7.03 8.55 1.13
CA ILE A 133 -8.28 8.95 0.45
C ILE A 133 -9.12 7.73 0.07
N LEU A 134 -8.49 6.67 -0.45
CA LEU A 134 -9.15 5.47 -0.94
C LEU A 134 -9.98 4.74 0.15
N GLU A 135 -9.53 4.76 1.40
CA GLU A 135 -10.30 4.19 2.52
C GLU A 135 -11.60 4.98 2.73
N ILE A 136 -11.54 6.31 2.66
CA ILE A 136 -12.69 7.20 2.85
C ILE A 136 -13.66 7.04 1.69
N ASP A 137 -13.17 7.05 0.44
CA ASP A 137 -13.96 6.75 -0.76
C ASP A 137 -14.72 5.42 -0.62
N GLY A 138 -14.01 4.37 -0.18
CA GLY A 138 -14.57 3.03 -0.03
C GLY A 138 -15.61 2.93 1.08
N GLN A 139 -15.35 3.51 2.25
CA GLN A 139 -16.29 3.49 3.39
C GLN A 139 -17.58 4.25 3.05
N ASP A 140 -17.43 5.42 2.46
CA ASP A 140 -18.54 6.32 2.16
C ASP A 140 -19.45 5.77 1.05
N ASN A 141 -18.87 5.21 -0.01
CA ASN A 141 -19.63 4.52 -1.06
C ASN A 141 -20.14 3.12 -0.64
N GLY A 142 -19.97 2.71 0.61
CA GLY A 142 -20.41 1.41 1.13
C GLY A 142 -19.72 0.21 0.46
N ILE A 143 -18.51 0.41 -0.07
CA ILE A 143 -17.75 -0.64 -0.75
C ILE A 143 -17.13 -1.57 0.31
N PRO A 144 -17.41 -2.89 0.25
CA PRO A 144 -16.85 -3.82 1.21
C PRO A 144 -15.34 -3.95 1.01
N GLN A 145 -14.59 -3.94 2.11
CA GLN A 145 -13.13 -4.15 2.11
C GLN A 145 -12.70 -5.51 1.54
N SER A 146 -13.61 -6.49 1.50
CA SER A 146 -13.35 -7.84 1.04
C SER A 146 -14.59 -8.47 0.43
N LYS A 147 -14.40 -9.32 -0.59
CA LYS A 147 -15.47 -10.14 -1.19
C LYS A 147 -15.94 -11.26 -0.26
N THR A 148 -15.14 -11.63 0.73
CA THR A 148 -15.48 -12.62 1.76
C THR A 148 -15.61 -11.94 3.12
N PRO A 149 -16.39 -12.51 4.07
CA PRO A 149 -16.50 -11.96 5.42
C PRO A 149 -15.15 -11.73 6.09
N LEU A 150 -15.00 -10.58 6.74
CA LEU A 150 -13.82 -10.26 7.54
C LEU A 150 -13.81 -11.12 8.82
N LYS A 151 -12.62 -11.52 9.26
CA LYS A 151 -12.45 -12.26 10.53
C LYS A 151 -12.59 -11.35 11.76
N TYR A 152 -12.33 -10.06 11.60
CA TYR A 152 -12.45 -9.03 12.62
C TYR A 152 -12.76 -7.68 11.94
N ASN A 153 -13.37 -6.77 12.69
CA ASN A 153 -13.69 -5.42 12.21
C ASN A 153 -12.72 -4.39 12.80
N ILE A 154 -12.33 -3.41 12.00
CA ILE A 154 -11.54 -2.27 12.46
C ILE A 154 -12.49 -1.17 12.93
N GLY A 155 -12.56 -0.94 14.25
CA GLY A 155 -13.41 0.10 14.85
C GLY A 155 -12.73 1.46 15.08
N THR A 156 -11.46 1.58 14.67
CA THR A 156 -10.58 2.69 15.04
C THR A 156 -10.13 3.56 13.86
N SER A 157 -10.66 3.32 12.65
CA SER A 157 -10.36 4.14 11.46
C SER A 157 -10.72 5.62 11.66
N LEU A 158 -10.13 6.50 10.82
CA LEU A 158 -10.48 7.91 10.79
C LEU A 158 -11.99 8.09 10.58
N TYR A 159 -12.58 7.34 9.64
CA TYR A 159 -14.02 7.32 9.40
C TYR A 159 -14.83 7.03 10.68
N CYS A 160 -14.46 5.98 11.42
CA CYS A 160 -15.11 5.65 12.69
C CYS A 160 -14.90 6.71 13.79
N ARG A 161 -13.73 7.36 13.82
CA ARG A 161 -13.43 8.43 14.79
C ARG A 161 -14.25 9.68 14.50
N VAL A 162 -14.38 10.08 13.23
CA VAL A 162 -15.23 11.19 12.80
C VAL A 162 -16.70 10.89 13.13
N ARG A 163 -17.20 9.70 12.78
CA ARG A 163 -18.58 9.31 13.10
C ARG A 163 -18.91 9.44 14.59
N ARG A 164 -17.98 9.11 15.48
CA ARG A 164 -18.15 9.21 16.95
C ARG A 164 -18.25 10.65 17.47
N LEU A 165 -17.88 11.65 16.68
CA LEU A 165 -18.03 13.06 17.04
C LEU A 165 -19.44 13.58 16.75
N ASN A 166 -20.26 12.85 15.97
CA ASN A 166 -21.66 13.24 15.81
C ASN A 166 -22.39 13.20 17.15
N PRO A 167 -23.32 14.14 17.39
CA PRO A 167 -24.20 14.10 18.54
C PRO A 167 -24.90 12.75 18.65
N TRP A 168 -25.03 12.24 19.87
CA TRP A 168 -25.77 11.00 20.09
C TRP A 168 -27.26 11.26 19.93
N TRP A 169 -27.98 10.25 19.44
CA TRP A 169 -29.43 10.30 19.23
C TRP A 169 -30.22 10.64 20.52
N ASN A 170 -29.63 10.43 21.68
CA ASN A 170 -30.21 10.67 23.01
C ASN A 170 -29.58 11.85 23.75
N ASN A 171 -28.83 12.72 23.07
CA ASN A 171 -28.18 13.87 23.70
C ASN A 171 -28.62 15.17 23.01
N GLU A 172 -29.36 16.00 23.74
CA GLU A 172 -29.84 17.32 23.26
C GLU A 172 -28.82 18.45 23.50
N SER A 173 -27.69 18.19 24.16
CA SER A 173 -26.79 19.22 24.70
C SER A 173 -25.59 19.61 23.82
N GLU A 174 -25.28 18.87 22.75
CA GLU A 174 -24.12 19.17 21.90
C GLU A 174 -24.52 19.86 20.59
N GLU A 175 -24.00 21.08 20.37
CA GLU A 175 -24.21 21.82 19.14
C GLU A 175 -23.48 21.13 17.97
N SER A 176 -24.24 20.71 16.96
CA SER A 176 -23.76 20.03 15.74
C SER A 176 -22.61 20.77 15.05
N GLU A 177 -22.52 22.09 15.18
CA GLU A 177 -21.46 22.90 14.58
C GLU A 177 -20.13 22.77 15.33
N THR A 178 -20.16 22.78 16.66
CA THR A 178 -18.96 22.55 17.48
C THR A 178 -18.41 21.14 17.24
N ALA A 179 -19.29 20.14 17.11
CA ALA A 179 -18.92 18.77 16.76
C ALA A 179 -18.24 18.68 15.37
N PHE A 180 -18.78 19.38 14.38
CA PHE A 180 -18.21 19.43 13.03
C PHE A 180 -16.82 20.08 13.02
N GLN A 181 -16.63 21.18 13.77
CA GLN A 181 -15.32 21.82 13.89
C GLN A 181 -14.28 20.88 14.56
N ARG A 182 -14.70 20.08 15.54
CA ARG A 182 -13.84 19.03 16.13
C ARG A 182 -13.45 17.97 15.09
N ALA A 183 -14.38 17.59 14.20
CA ALA A 183 -14.11 16.66 13.12
C ALA A 183 -13.10 17.23 12.10
N ILE A 184 -13.27 18.50 11.71
CA ILE A 184 -12.31 19.20 10.84
C ILE A 184 -10.91 19.17 11.45
N ASN A 185 -10.77 19.51 12.74
CA ASN A 185 -9.47 19.51 13.41
C ASN A 185 -8.84 18.12 13.44
N LEU A 186 -9.64 17.08 13.71
CA LEU A 186 -9.19 15.69 13.70
C LEU A 186 -8.69 15.26 12.31
N VAL A 187 -9.48 15.49 11.27
CA VAL A 187 -9.15 15.09 9.89
C VAL A 187 -7.97 15.90 9.36
N SER A 188 -7.93 17.21 9.63
CA SER A 188 -6.82 18.09 9.28
C SER A 188 -5.50 17.63 9.88
N ARG A 189 -5.48 17.29 11.18
CA ARG A 189 -4.28 16.74 11.85
C ARG A 189 -3.80 15.45 11.20
N GLU A 190 -4.71 14.49 11.01
CA GLU A 190 -4.36 13.18 10.44
C GLU A 190 -3.86 13.32 8.99
N PHE A 191 -4.48 14.20 8.20
CA PHE A 191 -4.06 14.47 6.83
C PHE A 191 -2.66 15.11 6.78
N LEU A 192 -2.38 16.12 7.63
CA LEU A 192 -1.06 16.74 7.70
C LEU A 192 0.02 15.76 8.14
N ASP A 193 -0.24 14.97 9.19
CA ASP A 193 0.71 13.97 9.68
C ASP A 193 0.99 12.91 8.58
N THR A 194 -0.02 12.58 7.76
CA THR A 194 0.14 11.69 6.59
C THR A 194 0.99 12.31 5.48
N VAL A 195 0.74 13.58 5.13
CA VAL A 195 1.54 14.33 4.14
C VAL A 195 2.99 14.45 4.61
N ASP A 196 3.21 14.82 5.86
CA ASP A 196 4.53 14.95 6.48
C ASP A 196 5.27 13.62 6.46
N TYR A 197 4.62 12.53 6.88
CA TYR A 197 5.20 11.19 6.80
C TYR A 197 5.64 10.84 5.38
N PHE A 198 4.78 11.02 4.37
CA PHE A 198 5.13 10.64 3.01
C PHE A 198 6.25 11.50 2.42
N THR A 199 6.30 12.77 2.78
CA THR A 199 7.27 13.75 2.27
C THR A 199 8.63 13.61 2.96
N ASN A 200 8.63 13.56 4.28
CA ASN A 200 9.83 13.73 5.10
C ASN A 200 10.39 12.41 5.67
N CYS A 201 9.61 11.32 5.67
CA CYS A 201 10.04 10.01 6.16
C CYS A 201 10.05 8.94 5.06
N TRP A 202 8.91 8.71 4.42
CA TRP A 202 8.75 7.66 3.42
C TRP A 202 9.59 7.93 2.17
N TRP A 203 9.42 9.08 1.50
CA TRP A 203 10.10 9.32 0.24
C TRP A 203 11.64 9.31 0.34
N PRO A 204 12.28 9.96 1.34
CA PRO A 204 13.74 9.92 1.50
C PRO A 204 14.30 8.49 1.66
N ALA A 205 13.51 7.55 2.21
CA ALA A 205 13.91 6.15 2.33
C ALA A 205 14.16 5.48 0.98
N ARG A 206 13.54 5.96 -0.11
CA ARG A 206 13.73 5.41 -1.46
C ARG A 206 15.19 5.40 -1.88
N ASN A 207 15.92 6.49 -1.60
CA ASN A 207 17.34 6.60 -1.93
C ASN A 207 18.20 5.57 -1.19
N ILE A 208 17.86 5.26 0.07
CA ILE A 208 18.57 4.26 0.86
C ILE A 208 18.37 2.86 0.24
N VAL A 209 17.12 2.52 -0.10
CA VAL A 209 16.80 1.22 -0.72
C VAL A 209 17.42 1.11 -2.11
N ALA A 210 17.38 2.17 -2.93
CA ALA A 210 17.97 2.18 -4.27
C ALA A 210 19.50 1.99 -4.21
N LYS A 211 20.19 2.65 -3.28
CA LYS A 211 21.63 2.44 -3.05
C LYS A 211 21.93 1.00 -2.65
N ALA A 212 21.18 0.45 -1.70
CA ALA A 212 21.35 -0.93 -1.24
C ALA A 212 21.09 -1.94 -2.36
N MET A 213 20.10 -1.68 -3.22
CA MET A 213 19.83 -2.46 -4.43
C MET A 213 21.02 -2.40 -5.39
N ASN A 214 21.61 -1.23 -5.63
CA ASN A 214 22.70 -1.09 -6.60
C ASN A 214 23.97 -1.88 -6.20
N VAL A 215 24.33 -1.86 -4.90
CA VAL A 215 25.55 -2.51 -4.38
C VAL A 215 25.35 -3.96 -3.90
N ARG A 216 24.16 -4.54 -4.10
CA ARG A 216 23.79 -5.86 -3.56
C ARG A 216 24.68 -7.02 -4.00
N GLY A 217 25.41 -6.87 -5.12
CA GLY A 217 26.40 -7.86 -5.57
C GLY A 217 27.59 -8.01 -4.63
N ASP A 218 27.95 -6.94 -3.91
CA ASP A 218 29.03 -6.94 -2.92
C ASP A 218 28.60 -7.64 -1.62
N VAL A 219 27.28 -7.63 -1.35
CA VAL A 219 26.68 -8.30 -0.19
C VAL A 219 26.57 -9.80 -0.44
N ASP A 220 26.12 -10.23 -1.61
CA ASP A 220 26.03 -11.64 -1.93
C ASP A 220 26.00 -11.86 -3.45
N SER A 221 26.73 -12.89 -3.90
CA SER A 221 26.87 -13.21 -5.33
C SER A 221 25.54 -13.53 -6.01
N SER A 222 24.52 -13.98 -5.26
CA SER A 222 23.19 -14.23 -5.81
C SER A 222 22.35 -12.98 -6.01
N ARG A 223 22.78 -11.83 -5.45
CA ARG A 223 22.09 -10.54 -5.53
C ARG A 223 20.67 -10.57 -4.94
N THR A 224 20.34 -11.53 -4.09
CA THR A 224 19.03 -11.66 -3.43
C THR A 224 18.99 -11.06 -2.01
N ILE A 225 20.07 -10.44 -1.54
CA ILE A 225 20.18 -9.87 -0.20
C ILE A 225 20.60 -8.41 -0.33
N ILE A 226 19.90 -7.51 0.35
CA ILE A 226 20.32 -6.11 0.48
C ILE A 226 20.56 -5.76 1.94
N VAL A 227 21.49 -4.84 2.18
CA VAL A 227 21.80 -4.32 3.51
C VAL A 227 21.56 -2.82 3.51
N LEU A 228 20.69 -2.34 4.41
CA LEU A 228 20.44 -0.93 4.62
C LEU A 228 21.43 -0.39 5.65
N ASP A 229 21.94 0.83 5.42
CA ASP A 229 22.85 1.51 6.34
C ASP A 229 22.14 2.01 7.62
N ARG A 230 20.81 2.18 7.55
CA ARG A 230 19.95 2.59 8.65
C ARG A 230 18.55 1.97 8.52
N SER A 231 17.82 1.94 9.64
CA SER A 231 16.40 1.58 9.62
C SER A 231 15.59 2.65 8.88
N CYS A 232 14.73 2.21 7.95
CA CYS A 232 13.84 3.08 7.19
C CYS A 232 12.64 2.28 6.62
N PRO A 233 11.53 2.95 6.23
CA PRO A 233 10.42 2.29 5.55
C PRO A 233 10.84 1.82 4.15
N TRP A 234 11.19 0.54 4.02
CA TRP A 234 11.78 0.00 2.79
C TRP A 234 10.80 -0.77 1.88
N LYS A 235 9.71 -1.32 2.43
CA LYS A 235 8.89 -2.35 1.77
C LYS A 235 8.35 -1.92 0.40
N SER A 236 7.56 -0.85 0.34
CA SER A 236 6.99 -0.39 -0.93
C SER A 236 8.06 0.04 -1.92
N HIS A 237 9.13 0.70 -1.46
CA HIS A 237 10.23 1.11 -2.33
C HIS A 237 10.95 -0.06 -2.96
N LEU A 238 11.17 -1.15 -2.21
CA LEU A 238 11.76 -2.37 -2.76
C LEU A 238 10.88 -2.93 -3.89
N PHE A 239 9.58 -3.06 -3.68
CA PHE A 239 8.68 -3.59 -4.70
C PHE A 239 8.60 -2.69 -5.94
N ASP A 240 8.64 -1.37 -5.75
CA ASP A 240 8.66 -0.41 -6.85
C ASP A 240 9.97 -0.50 -7.65
N LEU A 241 11.12 -0.53 -6.97
CA LEU A 241 12.44 -0.64 -7.60
C LEU A 241 12.63 -1.97 -8.34
N GLU A 242 12.16 -3.08 -7.79
CA GLU A 242 12.20 -4.38 -8.50
C GLU A 242 11.32 -4.36 -9.76
N ARG A 243 10.17 -3.68 -9.71
CA ARG A 243 9.30 -3.53 -10.87
C ARG A 243 9.94 -2.65 -11.95
N GLU A 244 10.58 -1.56 -11.55
CA GLU A 244 11.32 -0.66 -12.43
C GLU A 244 12.51 -1.36 -13.09
N GLU A 245 13.38 -2.03 -12.30
CA GLU A 245 14.52 -2.80 -12.82
C GLU A 245 14.05 -3.91 -13.78
N ARG A 246 12.90 -4.54 -13.48
CA ARG A 246 12.29 -5.52 -14.37
C ARG A 246 11.82 -4.91 -15.69
N MET A 247 11.21 -3.72 -15.67
CA MET A 247 10.78 -3.03 -16.90
C MET A 247 11.98 -2.63 -17.75
N GLU A 248 13.05 -2.14 -17.15
CA GLU A 248 14.30 -1.77 -17.84
C GLU A 248 15.01 -2.98 -18.46
N THR A 249 14.96 -4.15 -17.80
CA THR A 249 15.65 -5.37 -18.28
C THR A 249 14.91 -6.05 -19.45
N VAL A 250 13.60 -5.84 -19.58
CA VAL A 250 12.78 -6.47 -20.64
C VAL A 250 12.70 -5.53 -21.84
N VAL A 251 13.76 -5.50 -22.65
CA VAL A 251 13.74 -4.85 -23.98
C VAL A 251 13.52 -5.93 -25.04
N TYR A 252 12.36 -5.93 -25.67
CA TYR A 252 12.12 -6.75 -26.85
C TYR A 252 12.82 -6.10 -28.06
N PRO A 253 13.65 -6.82 -28.83
CA PRO A 253 14.20 -6.28 -30.06
C PRO A 253 13.06 -6.02 -31.05
N GLU A 254 12.95 -4.77 -31.52
CA GLU A 254 12.11 -4.36 -32.65
C GLU A 254 12.97 -4.39 -33.94
N PRO A 255 12.46 -4.90 -35.08
CA PRO A 255 11.13 -5.47 -35.28
C PRO A 255 11.01 -6.93 -34.81
N LEU A 256 9.82 -7.28 -34.30
CA LEU A 256 9.41 -8.62 -33.85
C LEU A 256 9.46 -9.74 -34.91
N HIS A 257 10.02 -9.50 -36.10
CA HIS A 257 9.97 -10.40 -37.24
C HIS A 257 11.37 -10.85 -37.67
N GLN A 258 11.53 -12.19 -37.75
CA GLN A 258 12.58 -12.97 -38.43
C GLN A 258 13.67 -13.67 -37.60
N THR A 259 13.46 -13.96 -36.32
CA THR A 259 14.21 -15.06 -35.68
C THR A 259 13.27 -16.05 -35.01
N SER A 260 13.42 -17.34 -35.31
CA SER A 260 12.75 -18.47 -34.62
C SER A 260 13.18 -18.61 -33.15
N TYR A 261 14.11 -17.76 -32.71
CA TYR A 261 14.62 -17.67 -31.35
C TYR A 261 14.09 -16.40 -30.70
N ARG A 262 13.19 -16.56 -29.72
CA ARG A 262 12.89 -15.52 -28.73
C ARG A 262 13.81 -15.76 -27.53
N PRO A 263 14.78 -14.89 -27.22
CA PRO A 263 15.54 -15.03 -25.99
C PRO A 263 14.58 -15.01 -24.80
N ILE A 264 14.73 -15.99 -23.89
CA ILE A 264 13.95 -16.03 -22.66
C ILE A 264 14.36 -14.78 -21.84
N PRO A 265 13.41 -13.91 -21.46
CA PRO A 265 13.74 -12.74 -20.65
C PRO A 265 14.43 -13.20 -19.36
N LYS A 266 15.68 -12.79 -19.18
CA LYS A 266 16.38 -12.98 -17.92
C LYS A 266 15.96 -11.85 -17.00
N PHE A 267 15.14 -12.17 -16.02
CA PHE A 267 14.75 -11.20 -15.00
C PHE A 267 15.83 -11.08 -13.92
N PRO A 268 16.03 -9.89 -13.34
CA PRO A 268 16.88 -9.76 -12.17
C PRO A 268 16.34 -10.63 -11.03
N PRO A 269 17.22 -11.19 -10.17
CA PRO A 269 16.80 -11.97 -9.02
C PRO A 269 16.03 -11.08 -8.04
N GLN A 270 14.93 -11.62 -7.51
CA GLN A 270 14.16 -10.97 -6.46
C GLN A 270 14.92 -10.97 -5.13
N ILE A 271 14.79 -9.89 -4.37
CA ILE A 271 15.34 -9.79 -3.03
C ILE A 271 14.56 -10.72 -2.10
N LEU A 272 15.27 -11.57 -1.37
CA LEU A 272 14.72 -12.54 -0.42
C LEU A 272 14.82 -12.00 1.01
N PHE A 273 15.91 -11.30 1.33
CA PHE A 273 16.17 -10.74 2.66
C PHE A 273 16.62 -9.27 2.60
N VAL A 274 16.12 -8.49 3.56
CA VAL A 274 16.57 -7.13 3.85
C VAL A 274 17.19 -7.13 5.23
N ILE A 275 18.44 -6.68 5.32
CA ILE A 275 19.19 -6.58 6.56
C ILE A 275 19.28 -5.11 6.96
N LEU A 276 18.94 -4.79 8.21
CA LEU A 276 18.94 -3.41 8.69
C LEU A 276 19.31 -3.31 10.18
N PRO A 277 19.93 -2.22 10.63
CA PRO A 277 20.25 -2.03 12.04
C PRO A 277 18.98 -1.76 12.87
N SER A 278 18.93 -2.30 14.08
CA SER A 278 17.84 -2.09 15.06
C SER A 278 18.40 -2.17 16.48
N ASP A 279 18.29 -1.09 17.25
CA ASP A 279 18.64 -1.02 18.69
C ASP A 279 20.02 -1.63 19.04
N GLY A 280 21.06 -1.23 18.29
CA GLY A 280 22.42 -1.73 18.48
C GLY A 280 22.69 -3.14 17.92
N ASN A 281 21.66 -3.80 17.38
CA ASN A 281 21.73 -5.10 16.74
C ASN A 281 21.37 -4.99 15.24
N TRP A 282 21.28 -6.13 14.56
CA TRP A 282 20.98 -6.26 13.15
C TRP A 282 19.83 -7.23 12.91
N VAL A 283 18.78 -6.75 12.26
CA VAL A 283 17.60 -7.53 11.91
C VAL A 283 17.74 -8.05 10.50
N VAL A 284 17.39 -9.33 10.31
CA VAL A 284 17.27 -10.00 9.01
C VAL A 284 15.79 -10.23 8.76
N GLN A 285 15.20 -9.48 7.83
CA GLN A 285 13.78 -9.57 7.52
C GLN A 285 13.55 -10.25 6.17
N ALA A 286 12.74 -11.30 6.17
CA ALA A 286 12.30 -11.96 4.93
C ALA A 286 11.33 -11.02 4.18
N VAL A 287 11.53 -10.89 2.87
CA VAL A 287 10.68 -10.03 2.03
C VAL A 287 9.29 -10.65 1.88
N PRO A 288 8.19 -9.90 2.09
CA PRO A 288 6.84 -10.40 1.86
C PRO A 288 6.55 -10.79 0.40
N LYS A 289 5.57 -11.67 0.21
CA LYS A 289 4.88 -11.93 -1.06
C LYS A 289 3.54 -11.19 -1.06
N ASP A 290 3.02 -10.91 -2.26
CA ASP A 290 1.75 -10.19 -2.46
C ASP A 290 0.50 -10.87 -1.83
N LYS A 291 0.57 -12.16 -1.45
CA LYS A 291 -0.55 -12.94 -0.89
C LYS A 291 -0.24 -13.50 0.51
N PHE A 292 -0.01 -12.62 1.49
CA PHE A 292 0.20 -12.96 2.92
C PHE A 292 1.34 -13.95 3.23
N GLY A 293 2.24 -14.20 2.27
CA GLY A 293 3.40 -15.08 2.43
C GLY A 293 4.70 -14.30 2.56
N ILE A 294 5.80 -15.01 2.76
CA ILE A 294 7.17 -14.47 2.66
C ILE A 294 7.92 -15.21 1.56
N ARG A 295 8.87 -14.51 0.90
CA ARG A 295 9.61 -15.03 -0.27
C ARG A 295 10.42 -16.26 0.09
N LEU A 296 11.20 -16.17 1.16
CA LEU A 296 11.96 -17.28 1.72
C LEU A 296 11.92 -17.20 3.26
N PRO A 297 11.21 -18.12 3.95
CA PRO A 297 11.21 -18.18 5.41
C PRO A 297 12.54 -18.71 5.95
N PHE A 298 12.87 -18.35 7.20
CA PHE A 298 13.89 -19.07 7.96
C PHE A 298 13.53 -20.56 8.14
N PRO A 299 14.53 -21.47 8.23
CA PRO A 299 14.32 -22.90 8.47
C PRO A 299 13.47 -23.14 9.71
N SER A 300 12.62 -24.17 9.70
CA SER A 300 11.76 -24.53 10.84
C SER A 300 12.56 -24.69 12.13
N ASP A 301 13.74 -25.27 12.02
CA ASP A 301 14.56 -25.68 13.15
C ASP A 301 15.24 -24.47 13.81
N TRP A 302 15.25 -23.30 13.15
CA TRP A 302 15.75 -22.05 13.73
C TRP A 302 14.66 -21.31 14.51
N ARG A 303 13.38 -21.57 14.21
CA ARG A 303 12.27 -20.71 14.65
C ARG A 303 12.02 -20.87 16.14
N SER A 304 11.80 -19.74 16.81
CA SER A 304 11.62 -19.64 18.27
C SER A 304 12.88 -20.00 19.09
N LEU A 305 14.01 -20.32 18.46
CA LEU A 305 15.29 -20.44 19.15
C LEU A 305 15.88 -19.05 19.44
N GLN A 306 16.65 -18.97 20.53
CA GLN A 306 17.26 -17.74 21.03
C GLN A 306 18.73 -17.97 21.42
N ASP A 307 19.52 -16.90 21.37
CA ASP A 307 20.89 -16.80 21.87
C ASP A 307 21.76 -18.03 21.58
N ASP A 308 22.29 -18.68 22.63
CA ASP A 308 23.25 -19.79 22.52
C ASP A 308 22.65 -21.01 21.83
N GLN A 309 21.35 -21.27 22.00
CA GLN A 309 20.69 -22.38 21.32
C GLN A 309 20.67 -22.15 19.81
N LEU A 310 20.35 -20.93 19.38
CA LEU A 310 20.36 -20.57 17.98
C LEU A 310 21.79 -20.53 17.43
N CYS A 311 22.77 -20.00 18.18
CA CYS A 311 24.18 -20.05 17.80
C CYS A 311 24.66 -21.51 17.58
N ALA A 312 24.32 -22.41 18.50
CA ALA A 312 24.67 -23.84 18.39
C ALA A 312 23.99 -24.52 17.19
N MET A 313 22.73 -24.20 16.92
CA MET A 313 21.96 -24.78 15.81
C MET A 313 22.44 -24.28 14.44
N THR A 314 22.78 -23.00 14.35
CA THR A 314 23.18 -22.36 13.08
C THR A 314 24.68 -22.46 12.79
N GLY A 315 25.51 -22.60 13.83
CA GLY A 315 26.95 -22.39 13.76
C GLY A 315 27.37 -20.93 13.61
N ILE A 316 26.42 -19.99 13.64
CA ILE A 316 26.65 -18.55 13.43
C ILE A 316 26.71 -17.85 14.78
N SER A 317 27.79 -17.10 15.01
CA SER A 317 27.99 -16.38 16.26
C SER A 317 27.07 -15.15 16.38
N GLY A 318 26.72 -14.79 17.62
CA GLY A 318 25.98 -13.56 17.91
C GLY A 318 24.50 -13.60 17.50
N CYS A 319 23.94 -14.76 17.18
CA CYS A 319 22.51 -14.91 16.96
C CYS A 319 21.72 -14.53 18.22
N ILE A 320 20.60 -13.82 18.05
CA ILE A 320 19.74 -13.36 19.15
C ILE A 320 18.42 -14.14 19.14
N PHE A 321 17.68 -14.13 18.03
CA PHE A 321 16.46 -14.95 17.89
C PHE A 321 15.99 -15.07 16.44
N VAL A 322 15.08 -16.02 16.19
CA VAL A 322 14.26 -16.10 14.97
C VAL A 322 12.79 -16.21 15.34
N HIS A 323 11.94 -15.37 14.75
CA HIS A 323 10.50 -15.37 15.00
C HIS A 323 9.85 -16.69 14.55
N ASN A 324 8.82 -17.15 15.28
CA ASN A 324 8.13 -18.43 15.03
C ASN A 324 7.60 -18.61 13.59
N CYS A 325 7.12 -17.54 12.96
CA CYS A 325 6.66 -17.58 11.56
C CYS A 325 7.81 -17.57 10.52
N GLY A 326 9.07 -17.49 10.95
CA GLY A 326 10.25 -17.50 10.08
C GLY A 326 10.43 -16.24 9.23
N HIS A 327 9.77 -15.13 9.58
CA HIS A 327 9.82 -13.88 8.80
C HIS A 327 10.91 -12.90 9.23
N LEU A 328 11.49 -13.12 10.42
CA LEU A 328 12.43 -12.19 11.05
C LEU A 328 13.43 -12.96 11.90
N GLY A 329 14.70 -12.62 11.78
CA GLY A 329 15.78 -13.02 12.67
C GLY A 329 16.59 -11.81 13.13
N SER A 330 17.42 -11.99 14.15
CA SER A 330 18.28 -10.93 14.68
C SER A 330 19.66 -11.47 15.08
N ASN A 331 20.69 -10.65 14.85
CA ASN A 331 22.07 -10.93 15.22
C ASN A 331 22.71 -9.67 15.84
N LYS A 332 23.68 -9.84 16.73
CA LYS A 332 24.44 -8.73 17.35
C LYS A 332 25.29 -7.96 16.33
N THR A 333 25.71 -8.61 15.24
CA THR A 333 26.63 -8.06 14.26
C THR A 333 26.05 -8.03 12.85
N ARG A 334 26.52 -7.06 12.05
CA ARG A 334 26.16 -6.93 10.64
C ARG A 334 26.52 -8.20 9.85
N ASP A 335 27.72 -8.70 10.08
CA ASP A 335 28.25 -9.82 9.30
C ASP A 335 27.56 -11.13 9.68
N GLY A 336 27.26 -11.34 10.96
CA GLY A 336 26.44 -12.48 11.41
C GLY A 336 25.02 -12.44 10.83
N ALA A 337 24.40 -11.25 10.73
CA ALA A 337 23.11 -11.10 10.06
C ALA A 337 23.16 -11.45 8.56
N ILE A 338 24.24 -11.04 7.87
CA ILE A 338 24.48 -11.40 6.46
C ILE A 338 24.71 -12.91 6.32
N GLU A 339 25.48 -13.51 7.23
CA GLU A 339 25.75 -14.94 7.25
C GLU A 339 24.47 -15.75 7.45
N MET A 340 23.59 -15.31 8.36
CA MET A 340 22.26 -15.92 8.55
C MET A 340 21.47 -15.92 7.24
N ALA A 341 21.38 -14.78 6.55
CA ALA A 341 20.64 -14.68 5.29
C ALA A 341 21.27 -15.56 4.19
N ARG A 342 22.60 -15.54 4.05
CA ARG A 342 23.34 -16.35 3.07
C ARG A 342 23.15 -17.84 3.31
N PHE A 343 23.20 -18.28 4.56
CA PHE A 343 22.95 -19.68 4.91
C PHE A 343 21.60 -20.14 4.38
N VAL A 344 20.54 -19.39 4.70
CA VAL A 344 19.17 -19.77 4.30
C VAL A 344 19.00 -19.75 2.77
N VAL A 345 19.61 -18.79 2.07
CA VAL A 345 19.59 -18.73 0.59
C VAL A 345 20.31 -19.95 0.00
N ASN A 346 21.48 -20.31 0.51
CA ASN A 346 22.27 -21.43 -0.01
C ASN A 346 21.61 -22.78 0.28
N GLU A 347 21.08 -22.97 1.49
CA GLU A 347 20.33 -24.18 1.85
C GLU A 347 19.12 -24.37 0.93
N SER A 348 18.37 -23.28 0.65
CA SER A 348 17.23 -23.33 -0.25
C SER A 348 17.61 -23.73 -1.67
N LYS A 349 18.75 -23.23 -2.18
CA LYS A 349 19.27 -23.61 -3.51
C LYS A 349 19.64 -25.09 -3.57
N LEU A 350 20.36 -25.60 -2.57
CA LEU A 350 20.74 -27.01 -2.48
C LEU A 350 19.51 -27.92 -2.43
N GLN A 351 18.48 -27.54 -1.68
CA GLN A 351 17.22 -28.27 -1.64
C GLN A 351 16.53 -28.30 -3.01
N GLN A 352 16.50 -27.18 -3.75
CA GLN A 352 15.92 -27.12 -5.09
C GLN A 352 16.70 -27.98 -6.11
N GLU A 353 18.04 -27.94 -6.07
CA GLU A 353 18.89 -28.75 -6.94
C GLU A 353 18.70 -30.25 -6.69
N ASN A 354 18.64 -30.67 -5.42
CA ASN A 354 18.37 -32.05 -5.04
C ASN A 354 16.98 -32.55 -5.51
N VAL A 355 15.96 -31.69 -5.46
CA VAL A 355 14.61 -32.00 -5.97
C VAL A 355 14.62 -32.16 -7.49
N ILE A 356 15.32 -31.28 -8.21
CA ILE A 356 15.45 -31.39 -9.68
C ILE A 356 16.19 -32.68 -10.05
N GLN A 357 17.29 -32.99 -9.36
CA GLN A 357 18.08 -34.19 -9.63
C GLN A 357 17.31 -35.48 -9.34
N THR A 358 16.53 -35.51 -8.26
CA THR A 358 15.66 -36.66 -7.94
C THR A 358 14.52 -36.80 -8.96
N ALA A 359 13.90 -35.72 -9.41
CA ALA A 359 12.85 -35.73 -10.44
C ALA A 359 13.34 -36.17 -11.82
N LEU A 360 14.62 -35.95 -12.15
CA LEU A 360 15.23 -36.36 -13.41
C LEU A 360 15.70 -37.84 -13.43
N THR A 361 15.64 -38.56 -12.30
CA THR A 361 16.00 -39.97 -12.25
C THR A 361 14.86 -40.81 -12.87
N PRO A 362 15.04 -41.48 -14.03
CA PRO A 362 13.96 -42.24 -14.65
C PRO A 362 13.55 -43.43 -13.77
N PRO A 363 12.25 -43.78 -13.70
CA PRO A 363 11.79 -44.90 -12.90
C PRO A 363 12.43 -46.20 -13.38
N LYS A 364 13.04 -46.96 -12.45
CA LYS A 364 13.55 -48.30 -12.73
C LYS A 364 12.37 -49.25 -12.89
N PHE A 365 11.98 -49.56 -14.12
CA PHE A 365 11.06 -50.65 -14.41
C PHE A 365 11.77 -51.99 -14.14
N SER A 366 11.36 -52.70 -13.09
CA SER A 366 11.75 -54.09 -12.90
C SER A 366 11.00 -54.95 -13.93
N ARG A 367 11.74 -55.72 -14.75
CA ARG A 367 11.14 -56.70 -15.67
C ARG A 367 10.60 -57.89 -14.86
N GLY A 368 9.43 -57.73 -14.26
CA GLY A 368 8.67 -58.83 -13.68
C GLY A 368 8.11 -59.71 -14.79
N ARG A 369 8.52 -60.99 -14.84
CA ARG A 369 7.96 -62.01 -15.74
C ARG A 369 6.46 -62.17 -15.44
N GLY A 370 5.60 -61.65 -16.31
CA GLY A 370 4.15 -61.79 -16.18
C GLY A 370 3.70 -63.23 -16.35
N ARG A 371 3.19 -63.82 -15.27
CA ARG A 371 2.40 -65.07 -15.31
C ARG A 371 0.94 -64.66 -15.53
N LYS A 372 0.42 -64.87 -16.75
CA LYS A 372 -1.00 -64.66 -17.08
C LYS A 372 -1.83 -65.77 -16.42
N SER A 373 -2.68 -65.42 -15.47
CA SER A 373 -3.85 -66.21 -15.10
C SER A 373 -5.10 -65.38 -15.41
N PHE A 374 -5.76 -65.74 -16.51
CA PHE A 374 -7.10 -65.26 -16.83
C PHE A 374 -8.09 -65.93 -15.88
N VAL A 375 -8.85 -65.15 -15.12
CA VAL A 375 -10.12 -65.59 -14.54
C VAL A 375 -11.20 -64.62 -15.02
N ASN A 376 -12.07 -65.18 -15.85
CA ASN A 376 -13.26 -64.57 -16.41
C ASN A 376 -14.35 -64.65 -15.33
N ASN A 377 -15.02 -63.55 -14.99
CA ASN A 377 -16.31 -63.65 -14.30
C ASN A 377 -17.31 -62.64 -14.86
N ARG A 378 -18.27 -63.21 -15.60
CA ARG A 378 -19.55 -62.62 -15.96
C ARG A 378 -20.48 -62.62 -14.74
N ASN A 379 -21.51 -61.77 -14.83
CA ASN A 379 -22.72 -61.66 -13.99
C ASN A 379 -22.53 -60.85 -12.70
N LYS A 380 -23.42 -59.92 -12.33
CA LYS A 380 -24.89 -59.90 -12.49
C LYS A 380 -25.42 -58.45 -12.32
N LYS A 381 -26.54 -58.17 -13.00
CA LYS A 381 -27.42 -57.00 -12.82
C LYS A 381 -27.97 -56.89 -11.39
N CYS A 382 -28.07 -55.67 -10.88
CA CYS A 382 -29.32 -54.94 -10.61
C CYS A 382 -29.01 -53.44 -10.61
#